data_AF-A0A7S0L6H8-F1
#
_entry.id   AF-A0A7S0L6H8-F1
#
_cell.length_a   1.000
_cell.length_b   1.000
_cell.length_c   1.000
_cell.angle_alpha   90.00
_cell.angle_beta   90.00
_cell.angle_gamma   90.00
#
_symmetry.space_group_name_H-M   'P 1'
#
loop_
_entity.id
_entity.type
_entity.pdbx_description
1 polymer ?
#
loop_
_entity_poly.entity_id
_entity_poly.type
_entity_poly.pdbx_seq_one_letter_code
_entity_poly.pdbx_strand_id
1 'polypeptide(L)'
;ERFTRLSSALRADDGGGLSLEPGAQLVFGGDAVDKGGHDLAFLEALLALKEANPSRVHLILGNRDINKMRIAAELAPQNWLPAAEHPGVYWRQHGSADGTAYTPAHFLASLPPSLQVDSPASRLKYMLADNMGSPNAFELRRAELSERREGQPICDEDVLTSYTSSLDEGGVVRRYLQHAKLAVLLDGHLFVHGAVHEDTISVVPGRTRCESVSGWVEALNAFAAAQVSEWTQAIDQGRADSW
;
A
#
# COMPACT_ATOMS: atom_id res chain seq x y z
N GLU A 1 -19.02 -7.95 -7.16
CA GLU A 1 -20.22 -7.46 -6.42
C GLU A 1 -19.95 -6.71 -5.10
N ARG A 2 -18.97 -7.11 -4.27
CA ARG A 2 -18.82 -6.56 -2.91
C ARG A 2 -18.70 -5.02 -2.82
N PHE A 3 -18.00 -4.40 -3.77
CA PHE A 3 -17.71 -2.95 -3.76
C PHE A 3 -18.82 -2.06 -4.33
N THR A 4 -19.73 -2.63 -5.12
CA THR A 4 -20.77 -1.90 -5.86
C THR A 4 -22.15 -2.05 -5.21
N ARG A 5 -22.33 -3.06 -4.34
CA ARG A 5 -23.63 -3.44 -3.75
C ARG A 5 -24.40 -2.30 -3.08
N LEU A 6 -23.70 -1.37 -2.43
CA LEU A 6 -24.33 -0.25 -1.70
C LEU A 6 -24.35 1.05 -2.49
N SER A 7 -23.78 1.07 -3.69
CA SER A 7 -23.63 2.29 -4.48
C SER A 7 -24.73 2.40 -5.52
N SER A 8 -25.37 3.57 -5.58
CA SER A 8 -26.26 3.94 -6.69
C SER A 8 -25.49 4.45 -7.91
N ALA A 9 -24.23 4.84 -7.73
CA ALA A 9 -23.41 5.52 -8.74
C ALA A 9 -22.20 4.70 -9.25
N LEU A 10 -21.74 3.71 -8.50
CA LEU A 10 -20.63 2.81 -8.87
C LEU A 10 -21.20 1.42 -9.14
N ARG A 11 -21.05 0.92 -10.36
CA ARG A 11 -21.64 -0.34 -10.81
C ARG A 11 -20.56 -1.29 -11.30
N ALA A 12 -20.83 -2.59 -11.19
CA ALA A 12 -20.04 -3.59 -11.89
C ALA A 12 -20.46 -3.56 -13.36
N ASP A 13 -19.52 -3.67 -14.28
CA ASP A 13 -19.84 -3.91 -15.69
C ASP A 13 -19.88 -5.42 -15.99
N ASP A 14 -20.43 -5.78 -17.16
CA ASP A 14 -20.60 -7.17 -17.59
C ASP A 14 -19.25 -7.88 -17.83
N GLY A 15 -18.14 -7.14 -17.92
CA GLY A 15 -16.78 -7.65 -18.07
C GLY A 15 -16.03 -7.87 -16.76
N GLY A 16 -16.68 -7.64 -15.60
CA GLY A 16 -16.07 -7.75 -14.29
C GLY A 16 -15.31 -6.50 -13.83
N GLY A 17 -15.39 -5.41 -14.59
CA GLY A 17 -14.83 -4.09 -14.26
C GLY A 17 -15.81 -3.22 -13.47
N LEU A 18 -15.47 -1.93 -13.39
CA LEU A 18 -16.25 -0.90 -12.69
C LEU A 18 -16.65 0.21 -13.66
N SER A 19 -17.88 0.70 -13.51
CA SER A 19 -18.40 1.87 -14.21
C SER A 19 -18.95 2.90 -13.21
N LEU A 20 -18.83 4.18 -13.57
CA LEU A 20 -19.28 5.31 -12.78
C LEU A 20 -20.38 6.06 -13.54
N GLU A 21 -21.51 6.30 -12.86
CA GLU A 21 -22.64 7.02 -13.43
C GLU A 21 -22.23 8.42 -13.95
N PRO A 22 -22.84 8.90 -15.05
CA PRO A 22 -22.63 10.25 -15.54
C PRO A 22 -22.87 11.31 -14.45
N GLY A 23 -21.96 12.28 -14.35
CA GLY A 23 -22.02 13.35 -13.35
C GLY A 23 -21.61 12.96 -11.93
N ALA A 24 -21.40 11.67 -11.62
CA ALA A 24 -20.92 11.25 -10.30
C ALA A 24 -19.41 11.47 -10.13
N GLN A 25 -18.98 11.64 -8.88
CA GLN A 25 -17.59 11.66 -8.43
C GLN A 25 -17.36 10.45 -7.52
N LEU A 26 -16.20 9.81 -7.65
CA LEU A 26 -15.74 8.77 -6.73
C LEU A 26 -14.49 9.25 -6.02
N VAL A 27 -14.53 9.25 -4.68
CA VAL A 27 -13.33 9.41 -3.85
C VAL A 27 -13.11 8.10 -3.10
N PHE A 28 -12.08 7.35 -3.47
CA PHE A 28 -11.67 6.15 -2.74
C PHE A 28 -10.71 6.55 -1.63
N GLY A 29 -11.09 6.27 -0.37
CA GLY A 29 -10.43 6.79 0.83
C GLY A 29 -9.08 6.17 1.21
N GLY A 30 -8.47 5.38 0.33
CA GLY A 30 -7.22 4.67 0.60
C GLY A 30 -7.40 3.36 1.37
N ASP A 31 -6.28 2.77 1.74
CA ASP A 31 -6.20 1.42 2.32
C ASP A 31 -6.81 0.37 1.38
N ALA A 32 -6.36 0.39 0.12
CA ALA A 32 -6.87 -0.46 -0.95
C ALA A 32 -6.48 -1.94 -0.82
N VAL A 33 -5.50 -2.26 0.03
CA VAL A 33 -4.88 -3.59 0.11
C VAL A 33 -4.94 -4.19 1.53
N ASP A 34 -4.55 -5.46 1.65
CA ASP A 34 -4.22 -6.27 2.84
C ASP A 34 -5.31 -7.09 3.52
N LYS A 35 -6.52 -6.56 3.71
CA LYS A 35 -7.52 -7.16 4.64
C LYS A 35 -8.66 -7.90 3.95
N GLY A 36 -8.88 -7.65 2.67
CA GLY A 36 -10.07 -8.12 1.94
C GLY A 36 -9.88 -9.41 1.15
N GLY A 37 -8.63 -9.72 0.77
CA GLY A 37 -8.37 -10.61 -0.36
C GLY A 37 -8.69 -9.91 -1.69
N HIS A 38 -8.23 -10.51 -2.79
CA HIS A 38 -8.46 -9.99 -4.15
C HIS A 38 -7.94 -8.56 -4.37
N ASP A 39 -6.86 -8.20 -3.67
CA ASP A 39 -6.29 -6.86 -3.71
C ASP A 39 -5.79 -6.51 -5.12
N LEU A 40 -5.19 -7.47 -5.84
CA LEU A 40 -4.71 -7.19 -7.19
C LEU A 40 -5.89 -6.90 -8.12
N ALA A 41 -6.96 -7.71 -8.06
CA ALA A 41 -8.13 -7.54 -8.90
C ALA A 41 -8.85 -6.23 -8.59
N PHE A 42 -8.90 -5.88 -7.30
CA PHE A 42 -9.48 -4.62 -6.86
C PHE A 42 -8.67 -3.40 -7.35
N LEU A 43 -7.34 -3.43 -7.21
CA LEU A 43 -6.47 -2.36 -7.71
C LEU A 43 -6.56 -2.21 -9.24
N GLU A 44 -6.54 -3.32 -9.98
CA GLU A 44 -6.69 -3.34 -11.45
C GLU A 44 -8.01 -2.67 -11.87
N ALA A 45 -9.13 -3.04 -11.25
CA ALA A 45 -10.44 -2.45 -11.53
C ALA A 45 -10.52 -0.96 -11.17
N LEU A 46 -9.93 -0.57 -10.02
CA LEU A 46 -9.92 0.81 -9.55
C LEU A 46 -9.04 1.71 -10.44
N LEU A 47 -7.91 1.19 -10.92
CA LEU A 47 -7.03 1.87 -11.87
C LEU A 47 -7.70 2.04 -13.24
N ALA A 48 -8.32 0.99 -13.78
CA ALA A 48 -9.06 1.08 -15.03
C ALA A 48 -10.17 2.15 -14.94
N LEU A 49 -10.89 2.19 -13.82
CA LEU A 49 -11.91 3.21 -13.58
C LEU A 49 -11.30 4.62 -13.50
N LYS A 50 -10.16 4.78 -12.83
CA LYS A 50 -9.41 6.05 -12.75
C LYS A 50 -8.97 6.54 -14.13
N GLU A 51 -8.43 5.66 -14.96
CA GLU A 51 -7.94 5.98 -16.30
C GLU A 51 -9.08 6.35 -17.25
N ALA A 52 -10.21 5.67 -17.15
CA ALA A 52 -11.41 6.02 -17.91
C ALA A 52 -12.07 7.34 -17.44
N ASN A 53 -11.80 7.77 -16.20
CA ASN A 53 -12.48 8.89 -15.56
C ASN A 53 -11.53 9.79 -14.74
N PRO A 54 -10.47 10.36 -15.35
CA PRO A 54 -9.35 10.94 -14.62
C PRO A 54 -9.73 12.15 -13.75
N SER A 55 -10.76 12.91 -14.15
CA SER A 55 -11.29 14.07 -13.41
C SER A 55 -12.39 13.73 -12.41
N ARG A 56 -12.95 12.51 -12.45
CA ARG A 56 -14.10 12.09 -11.62
C ARG A 56 -13.77 11.05 -10.57
N VAL A 57 -12.65 10.35 -10.74
CA VAL A 57 -12.19 9.32 -9.81
C VAL A 57 -10.93 9.83 -9.12
N HIS A 58 -10.96 9.87 -7.80
CA HIS A 58 -9.87 10.36 -6.97
C HIS A 58 -9.48 9.27 -6.00
N LEU A 59 -8.20 8.90 -6.02
CA LEU A 59 -7.65 7.86 -5.17
C LEU A 59 -6.85 8.56 -4.08
N ILE A 60 -7.22 8.32 -2.82
CA ILE A 60 -6.47 8.83 -1.67
C ILE A 60 -5.51 7.75 -1.20
N LEU A 61 -4.28 8.14 -0.88
CA LEU A 61 -3.28 7.27 -0.29
C LEU A 61 -3.61 7.01 1.18
N GLY A 62 -3.85 5.74 1.52
CA GLY A 62 -3.92 5.27 2.89
C GLY A 62 -2.57 4.85 3.43
N ASN A 63 -2.48 4.66 4.74
CA ASN A 63 -1.24 4.24 5.36
C ASN A 63 -0.82 2.83 4.93
N ARG A 64 -1.78 1.94 4.61
CA ARG A 64 -1.48 0.59 4.09
C ARG A 64 -0.89 0.63 2.69
N ASP A 65 -1.38 1.56 1.86
CA ASP A 65 -0.91 1.71 0.48
C ASP A 65 0.54 2.20 0.46
N ILE A 66 0.82 3.29 1.18
CA ILE A 66 2.16 3.89 1.27
C ILE A 66 3.16 2.91 1.89
N ASN A 67 2.75 2.12 2.89
CA ASN A 67 3.62 1.13 3.52
C ASN A 67 4.21 0.11 2.52
N LYS A 68 3.58 -0.12 1.36
CA LYS A 68 4.12 -1.06 0.35
C LYS A 68 5.40 -0.56 -0.30
N MET A 69 5.65 0.75 -0.30
CA MET A 69 6.92 1.31 -0.78
C MET A 69 8.14 0.77 0.00
N ARG A 70 7.94 0.46 1.30
CA ARG A 70 8.97 -0.09 2.19
C ARG A 70 9.45 -1.48 1.80
N ILE A 71 8.61 -2.26 1.09
CA ILE A 71 8.95 -3.64 0.69
C ILE A 71 10.22 -3.66 -0.17
N ALA A 72 10.38 -2.70 -1.08
CA ALA A 72 11.55 -2.64 -1.94
C ALA A 72 12.85 -2.39 -1.14
N ALA A 73 12.82 -1.47 -0.17
CA ALA A 73 13.99 -1.12 0.64
C ALA A 73 14.31 -2.19 1.70
N GLU A 74 13.30 -2.73 2.40
CA GLU A 74 13.50 -3.67 3.51
C GLU A 74 13.83 -5.09 3.04
N LEU A 75 13.44 -5.47 1.82
CA LEU A 75 13.85 -6.75 1.22
C LEU A 75 15.12 -6.65 0.37
N ALA A 76 15.70 -5.45 0.23
CA ALA A 76 16.97 -5.29 -0.45
C ALA A 76 18.09 -6.02 0.31
N PRO A 77 18.92 -6.86 -0.35
CA PRO A 77 19.97 -7.63 0.32
C PRO A 77 20.95 -6.77 1.15
N GLN A 78 21.18 -5.52 0.75
CA GLN A 78 22.08 -4.58 1.43
C GLN A 78 21.55 -4.14 2.80
N ASN A 79 20.23 -4.08 2.96
CA ASN A 79 19.56 -3.71 4.20
C ASN A 79 19.25 -4.93 5.08
N TRP A 80 19.66 -6.12 4.65
CA TRP A 80 19.32 -7.37 5.30
C TRP A 80 20.20 -7.66 6.51
N LEU A 81 19.71 -7.32 7.71
CA LEU A 81 20.28 -7.84 8.95
C LEU A 81 19.76 -9.26 9.23
N PRO A 82 20.63 -10.20 9.65
CA PRO A 82 20.20 -11.50 10.15
C PRO A 82 19.10 -11.37 11.20
N ALA A 83 18.14 -12.32 11.25
CA ALA A 83 16.96 -12.18 12.10
C ALA A 83 17.30 -11.99 13.57
N ALA A 84 18.38 -12.63 14.03
CA ALA A 84 18.90 -12.55 15.39
C ALA A 84 19.52 -11.18 15.75
N GLU A 85 19.95 -10.41 14.75
CA GLU A 85 20.59 -9.10 14.92
C GLU A 85 19.64 -7.93 14.65
N HIS A 86 18.48 -8.20 14.04
CA HIS A 86 17.54 -7.17 13.64
C HIS A 86 16.81 -6.57 14.87
N PRO A 87 16.93 -5.25 15.14
CA PRO A 87 16.43 -4.62 16.37
C PRO A 87 14.90 -4.43 16.42
N GLY A 88 14.19 -4.84 15.37
CA GLY A 88 12.79 -4.52 15.15
C GLY A 88 12.62 -3.10 14.62
N VAL A 89 11.37 -2.66 14.42
CA VAL A 89 11.09 -1.32 13.88
C VAL A 89 11.02 -0.26 14.98
N TYR A 90 11.63 0.91 14.75
CA TYR A 90 11.82 1.94 15.78
C TYR A 90 10.49 2.44 16.38
N TRP A 91 9.44 2.55 15.58
CA TRP A 91 8.11 3.01 16.05
C TRP A 91 7.34 1.95 16.85
N ARG A 92 7.85 0.71 16.93
CA ARG A 92 7.32 -0.37 17.79
C ARG A 92 8.22 -0.67 18.99
N GLN A 93 9.39 -0.03 19.12
CA GLN A 93 10.33 -0.27 20.22
C GLN A 93 9.76 0.00 21.63
N HIS A 94 8.62 0.71 21.72
CA HIS A 94 7.88 0.96 22.96
C HIS A 94 6.44 0.41 22.95
N GLY A 95 6.11 -0.47 21.99
CA GLY A 95 4.73 -0.87 21.70
C GLY A 95 4.21 -2.12 22.42
N SER A 96 5.08 -2.90 23.05
CA SER A 96 4.70 -4.09 23.84
C SER A 96 4.60 -3.75 25.32
N ALA A 97 3.69 -4.42 26.02
CA ALA A 97 3.44 -4.21 27.45
C ALA A 97 4.68 -4.52 28.34
N ASP A 98 5.66 -5.25 27.81
CA ASP A 98 6.92 -5.60 28.47
C ASP A 98 8.14 -4.85 27.91
N GLY A 99 7.94 -3.93 26.94
CA GLY A 99 9.01 -3.17 26.30
C GLY A 99 9.92 -3.99 25.37
N THR A 100 9.56 -5.24 25.05
CA THR A 100 10.32 -6.07 24.10
C THR A 100 9.93 -5.76 22.66
N ALA A 101 10.90 -5.44 21.80
CA ALA A 101 10.64 -5.26 20.38
C ALA A 101 10.20 -6.59 19.74
N TYR A 102 9.12 -6.58 18.96
CA TYR A 102 8.77 -7.75 18.14
C TYR A 102 9.71 -7.77 16.93
N THR A 103 10.68 -8.70 16.95
CA THR A 103 11.74 -8.80 15.95
C THR A 103 11.44 -9.92 14.94
N PRO A 104 12.15 -9.95 13.81
CA PRO A 104 12.13 -11.09 12.91
C PRO A 104 12.46 -12.42 13.60
N ALA A 105 13.41 -12.44 14.54
CA ALA A 105 13.70 -13.65 15.33
C ALA A 105 12.51 -14.10 16.19
N HIS A 106 11.81 -13.15 16.85
CA HIS A 106 10.58 -13.46 17.59
C HIS A 106 9.49 -14.01 16.68
N PHE A 107 9.32 -13.44 15.48
CA PHE A 107 8.38 -13.94 14.49
C PHE A 107 8.72 -15.37 14.05
N LEU A 108 9.97 -15.63 13.67
CA LEU A 108 10.40 -16.97 13.26
C LEU A 108 10.21 -17.99 14.39
N ALA A 109 10.56 -17.65 15.64
CA ALA A 109 10.38 -18.54 16.79
C ALA A 109 8.90 -18.90 17.05
N SER A 110 7.95 -18.08 16.59
CA SER A 110 6.51 -18.36 16.68
C SER A 110 6.00 -19.33 15.61
N LEU A 111 6.79 -19.61 14.58
CA LEU A 111 6.43 -20.52 13.49
C LEU A 111 6.78 -21.98 13.83
N PRO A 112 6.11 -22.97 13.20
CA PRO A 112 6.51 -24.37 13.28
C PRO A 112 7.99 -24.57 12.88
N PRO A 113 8.72 -25.54 13.47
CA PRO A 113 10.15 -25.75 13.21
C PRO A 113 10.54 -25.84 11.72
N SER A 114 9.68 -26.42 10.88
CA SER A 114 9.91 -26.53 9.43
C SER A 114 9.83 -25.19 8.67
N LEU A 115 9.31 -24.14 9.30
CA LEU A 115 9.12 -22.81 8.72
C LEU A 115 10.00 -21.74 9.40
N GLN A 116 10.86 -22.12 10.35
CA GLN A 116 11.81 -21.21 11.02
C GLN A 116 13.04 -20.92 10.14
N VAL A 117 12.79 -20.45 8.93
CA VAL A 117 13.83 -20.13 7.94
C VAL A 117 13.82 -18.63 7.73
N ASP A 118 14.97 -18.00 7.96
CA ASP A 118 15.19 -16.58 7.65
C ASP A 118 15.36 -16.39 6.13
N SER A 119 14.26 -16.07 5.46
CA SER A 119 14.17 -15.88 4.00
C SER A 119 13.39 -14.61 3.63
N PRO A 120 13.55 -14.08 2.39
CA PRO A 120 12.74 -12.98 1.84
C PRO A 120 11.23 -13.16 2.08
N ALA A 121 10.69 -14.35 1.83
CA ALA A 121 9.28 -14.64 2.07
C ALA A 121 8.91 -14.58 3.57
N SER A 122 9.75 -15.13 4.46
CA SER A 122 9.51 -15.05 5.90
C SER A 122 9.57 -13.62 6.43
N ARG A 123 10.45 -12.77 5.88
CA ARG A 123 10.53 -11.35 6.24
C ARG A 123 9.35 -10.56 5.73
N LEU A 124 8.89 -10.83 4.50
CA LEU A 124 7.66 -10.23 4.00
C LEU A 124 6.46 -10.61 4.89
N LYS A 125 6.36 -11.87 5.33
CA LYS A 125 5.32 -12.30 6.30
C LYS A 125 5.42 -11.52 7.62
N TYR A 126 6.62 -11.38 8.17
CA TYR A 126 6.87 -10.55 9.37
C TYR A 126 6.45 -9.10 9.16
N MET A 127 6.88 -8.46 8.06
CA MET A 127 6.55 -7.07 7.73
C MET A 127 5.04 -6.87 7.63
N LEU A 128 4.34 -7.77 6.94
CA LEU A 128 2.88 -7.71 6.80
C LEU A 128 2.20 -7.89 8.16
N ALA A 129 2.64 -8.84 8.98
CA ALA A 129 2.03 -9.11 10.27
C ALA A 129 2.24 -7.99 11.29
N ASP A 130 3.50 -7.59 11.52
CA ASP A 130 3.86 -6.71 12.63
C ASP A 130 3.91 -5.23 12.22
N ASN A 131 4.59 -4.95 11.10
CA ASN A 131 4.90 -3.59 10.69
C ASN A 131 3.75 -2.92 9.94
N MET A 132 2.89 -3.71 9.26
CA MET A 132 1.80 -3.21 8.40
C MET A 132 0.41 -3.58 8.92
N GLY A 133 0.29 -4.35 10.01
CA GLY A 133 -0.99 -4.65 10.66
C GLY A 133 -1.93 -5.46 9.77
N SER A 134 -1.36 -6.41 9.02
CA SER A 134 -2.01 -7.25 8.02
C SER A 134 -1.48 -8.70 8.04
N PRO A 135 -1.64 -9.43 9.16
CA PRO A 135 -1.05 -10.77 9.32
C PRO A 135 -1.52 -11.80 8.29
N ASN A 136 -2.71 -11.62 7.72
CA ASN A 136 -3.28 -12.55 6.75
C ASN A 136 -2.97 -12.17 5.29
N ALA A 137 -2.36 -11.01 5.02
CA ALA A 137 -2.21 -10.48 3.66
C ALA A 137 -1.37 -11.38 2.74
N PHE A 138 -0.38 -12.10 3.30
CA PHE A 138 0.42 -13.04 2.52
C PHE A 138 -0.44 -14.22 2.02
N GLU A 139 -1.24 -14.81 2.89
CA GLU A 139 -2.09 -15.96 2.54
C GLU A 139 -3.31 -15.56 1.71
N LEU A 140 -3.85 -14.35 1.92
CA LEU A 140 -4.88 -13.77 1.05
C LEU A 140 -4.35 -13.55 -0.37
N ARG A 141 -3.10 -13.06 -0.52
CA ARG A 141 -2.45 -12.97 -1.83
C ARG A 141 -2.22 -14.35 -2.44
N ARG A 142 -1.83 -15.36 -1.64
CA ARG A 142 -1.69 -16.74 -2.11
C ARG A 142 -3.00 -17.28 -2.68
N ALA A 143 -4.11 -17.08 -1.97
CA ALA A 143 -5.43 -17.52 -2.41
C ALA A 143 -5.82 -16.84 -3.75
N GLU A 144 -5.65 -15.52 -3.85
CA GLU A 144 -5.91 -14.78 -5.09
C GLU A 144 -5.05 -15.30 -6.26
N LEU A 145 -3.76 -15.54 -6.04
CA LEU A 145 -2.87 -16.07 -7.08
C LEU A 145 -3.27 -17.49 -7.50
N SER A 146 -3.75 -18.32 -6.56
CA SER A 146 -4.21 -19.67 -6.85
C SER A 146 -5.45 -19.62 -7.74
N GLU A 147 -6.42 -18.76 -7.44
CA GLU A 147 -7.60 -18.55 -8.28
C GLU A 147 -7.21 -18.06 -9.68
N ARG A 148 -6.27 -17.11 -9.79
CA ARG A 148 -5.75 -16.62 -11.09
C ARG A 148 -5.03 -17.70 -11.90
N ARG A 149 -4.50 -18.73 -11.26
CA ARG A 149 -3.86 -19.89 -11.90
C ARG A 149 -4.76 -21.14 -11.87
N GLU A 150 -6.08 -20.96 -11.87
CA GLU A 150 -7.07 -22.06 -11.94
C GLU A 150 -6.91 -23.11 -10.82
N GLY A 151 -6.61 -22.66 -9.61
CA GLY A 151 -6.45 -23.52 -8.43
C GLY A 151 -5.10 -24.21 -8.32
N GLN A 152 -4.11 -23.84 -9.15
CA GLN A 152 -2.76 -24.38 -9.01
C GLN A 152 -2.14 -24.03 -7.64
N PRO A 153 -1.30 -24.92 -7.07
CA PRO A 153 -0.55 -24.63 -5.86
C PRO A 153 0.36 -23.42 -6.04
N ILE A 154 0.33 -22.51 -5.07
CA ILE A 154 1.16 -21.30 -5.04
C ILE A 154 2.15 -21.45 -3.89
N CYS A 155 3.45 -21.36 -4.18
CA CYS A 155 4.48 -21.43 -3.15
C CYS A 155 4.78 -20.04 -2.55
N ASP A 156 5.59 -19.98 -1.50
CA ASP A 156 5.99 -18.71 -0.87
C ASP A 156 6.71 -17.78 -1.85
N GLU A 157 7.51 -18.33 -2.77
CA GLU A 157 8.26 -17.57 -3.77
C GLU A 157 7.34 -16.91 -4.81
N ASP A 158 6.24 -17.57 -5.18
CA ASP A 158 5.23 -16.99 -6.07
C ASP A 158 4.58 -15.75 -5.44
N VAL A 159 4.26 -15.82 -4.13
CA VAL A 159 3.65 -14.70 -3.40
C VAL A 159 4.66 -13.55 -3.27
N LEU A 160 5.90 -13.87 -2.90
CA LEU A 160 6.99 -12.89 -2.84
C LEU A 160 7.15 -12.17 -4.19
N THR A 161 7.27 -12.94 -5.27
CA THR A 161 7.38 -12.42 -6.65
C THR A 161 6.19 -11.54 -7.00
N SER A 162 4.97 -11.89 -6.58
CA SER A 162 3.79 -11.05 -6.81
C SER A 162 3.85 -9.72 -6.07
N TYR A 163 4.39 -9.68 -4.85
CA TYR A 163 4.57 -8.41 -4.13
C TYR A 163 5.66 -7.57 -4.78
N THR A 164 6.83 -8.13 -5.06
CA THR A 164 7.94 -7.37 -5.63
C THR A 164 7.63 -6.88 -7.04
N SER A 165 7.10 -7.74 -7.92
CA SER A 165 6.74 -7.34 -9.29
C SER A 165 5.58 -6.33 -9.36
N SER A 166 4.76 -6.23 -8.30
CA SER A 166 3.74 -5.16 -8.23
C SER A 166 4.32 -3.76 -7.99
N LEU A 167 5.59 -3.68 -7.60
CA LEU A 167 6.34 -2.43 -7.39
C LEU A 167 7.22 -2.06 -8.60
N ASP A 168 7.52 -3.02 -9.47
CA ASP A 168 8.29 -2.81 -10.69
C ASP A 168 7.56 -1.90 -11.70
N GLU A 169 8.24 -1.49 -12.77
CA GLU A 169 7.65 -0.70 -13.85
C GLU A 169 6.38 -1.38 -14.40
N GLY A 170 5.26 -0.64 -14.42
CA GLY A 170 3.95 -1.17 -14.82
C GLY A 170 3.23 -2.00 -13.77
N GLY A 171 3.88 -2.32 -12.64
CA GLY A 171 3.30 -3.04 -11.52
C GLY A 171 2.07 -2.34 -10.93
N VAL A 172 1.06 -3.12 -10.52
CA VAL A 172 -0.25 -2.59 -10.14
C VAL A 172 -0.19 -1.68 -8.91
N VAL A 173 0.66 -1.99 -7.91
CA VAL A 173 0.82 -1.16 -6.71
C VAL A 173 1.55 0.13 -7.05
N ARG A 174 2.62 0.06 -7.86
CA ARG A 174 3.30 1.26 -8.38
C ARG A 174 2.34 2.18 -9.12
N ARG A 175 1.55 1.66 -10.05
CA ARG A 175 0.54 2.43 -10.80
C ARG A 175 -0.48 3.08 -9.86
N TYR A 176 -0.97 2.34 -8.86
CA TYR A 176 -1.87 2.90 -7.86
C TYR A 176 -1.26 4.08 -7.13
N LEU A 177 -0.03 3.93 -6.61
CA LEU A 177 0.69 4.99 -5.91
C LEU A 177 0.90 6.23 -6.78
N GLN A 178 1.19 6.04 -8.07
CA GLN A 178 1.37 7.15 -9.04
C GLN A 178 0.08 7.92 -9.34
N HIS A 179 -1.09 7.27 -9.28
CA HIS A 179 -2.39 7.92 -9.52
C HIS A 179 -3.03 8.51 -8.27
N ALA A 180 -2.59 8.08 -7.08
CA ALA A 180 -3.17 8.47 -5.82
C ALA A 180 -2.59 9.78 -5.26
N LYS A 181 -3.34 10.37 -4.32
CA LYS A 181 -3.13 11.71 -3.75
C LYS A 181 -3.19 11.62 -2.24
N LEU A 182 -2.55 12.54 -1.51
CA LEU A 182 -2.70 12.62 -0.06
C LEU A 182 -4.02 13.31 0.35
N ALA A 183 -4.53 14.22 -0.49
CA ALA A 183 -5.76 14.93 -0.21
C ALA A 183 -6.51 15.32 -1.49
N VAL A 184 -7.82 15.50 -1.40
CA VAL A 184 -8.67 15.97 -2.49
C VAL A 184 -9.61 17.05 -1.95
N LEU A 185 -9.71 18.17 -2.65
CA LEU A 185 -10.70 19.22 -2.38
C LEU A 185 -11.69 19.25 -3.55
N LEU A 186 -12.95 18.87 -3.31
CA LEU A 186 -14.03 18.88 -4.31
C LEU A 186 -15.17 19.74 -3.79
N ASP A 187 -15.54 20.79 -4.53
CA ASP A 187 -16.69 21.65 -4.22
C ASP A 187 -16.71 22.14 -2.75
N GLY A 188 -15.53 22.47 -2.21
CA GLY A 188 -15.36 22.93 -0.82
C GLY A 188 -15.30 21.81 0.23
N HIS A 189 -15.43 20.55 -0.16
CA HIS A 189 -15.28 19.39 0.71
C HIS A 189 -13.88 18.81 0.64
N LEU A 190 -13.22 18.72 1.80
CA LEU A 190 -11.91 18.12 1.95
C LEU A 190 -12.04 16.62 2.23
N PHE A 191 -11.33 15.82 1.45
CA PHE A 191 -11.18 14.39 1.64
C PHE A 191 -9.71 14.07 1.92
N VAL A 192 -9.46 13.35 3.00
CA VAL A 192 -8.14 12.84 3.40
C VAL A 192 -8.31 11.42 3.94
N HIS A 193 -7.23 10.66 3.96
CA HIS A 193 -7.20 9.41 4.70
C HIS A 193 -6.92 9.71 6.18
N GLY A 194 -7.74 9.17 7.08
CA GLY A 194 -7.63 9.42 8.52
C GLY A 194 -8.22 10.75 8.95
N ALA A 195 -7.48 11.52 9.76
CA ALA A 195 -7.95 12.77 10.36
C ALA A 195 -6.97 13.92 10.13
N VAL A 196 -7.50 15.15 10.14
CA VAL A 196 -6.70 16.39 10.10
C VAL A 196 -6.68 16.98 11.51
N HIS A 197 -5.51 17.40 11.97
CA HIS A 197 -5.34 18.12 13.23
C HIS A 197 -5.13 19.61 12.95
N GLU A 198 -5.53 20.48 13.88
CA GLU A 198 -5.33 21.93 13.75
C GLU A 198 -3.85 22.33 13.61
N ASP A 199 -2.96 21.54 14.20
CA ASP A 199 -1.52 21.75 14.09
C ASP A 199 -0.93 21.30 12.75
N THR A 200 -1.56 20.34 12.07
CA THR A 200 -1.02 19.73 10.86
C THR A 200 -1.67 20.24 9.58
N ILE A 201 -2.88 20.81 9.67
CA ILE A 201 -3.47 21.50 8.53
C ILE A 201 -2.55 22.62 8.07
N SER A 202 -2.48 22.83 6.76
CA SER A 202 -1.58 23.79 6.10
C SER A 202 -0.08 23.48 6.13
N VAL A 203 0.36 22.42 6.81
CA VAL A 203 1.76 22.01 6.86
C VAL A 203 2.06 20.99 5.75
N VAL A 204 3.18 21.20 5.06
CA VAL A 204 3.76 20.22 4.13
C VAL A 204 5.19 19.92 4.61
N PRO A 205 5.63 18.64 4.67
CA PRO A 205 6.98 18.29 5.12
C PRO A 205 8.07 19.10 4.40
N GLY A 206 8.99 19.66 5.19
CA GLY A 206 10.13 20.46 4.68
C GLY A 206 9.76 21.83 4.10
N ARG A 207 8.52 22.31 4.27
CA ARG A 207 8.06 23.60 3.72
C ARG A 207 7.42 24.50 4.79
N THR A 208 7.30 25.78 4.46
CA THR A 208 6.50 26.74 5.23
C THR A 208 5.01 26.43 5.11
N ARG A 209 4.24 26.90 6.09
CA ARG A 209 2.77 26.76 6.08
C ARG A 209 2.13 27.42 4.86
N CYS A 210 1.12 26.77 4.31
CA CYS A 210 0.31 27.29 3.22
C CYS A 210 -0.76 28.27 3.75
N GLU A 211 -1.10 29.28 2.95
CA GLU A 211 -2.07 30.32 3.33
C GLU A 211 -3.53 29.89 3.17
N SER A 212 -3.79 28.81 2.40
CA SER A 212 -5.14 28.30 2.14
C SER A 212 -5.17 26.77 2.09
N VAL A 213 -6.36 26.19 2.31
CA VAL A 213 -6.59 24.74 2.20
C VAL A 213 -6.35 24.25 0.76
N SER A 214 -6.77 25.01 -0.25
CA SER A 214 -6.52 24.64 -1.65
C SER A 214 -5.03 24.58 -1.95
N GLY A 215 -4.28 25.63 -1.58
CA GLY A 215 -2.83 25.66 -1.76
C GLY A 215 -2.11 24.58 -0.97
N TRP A 216 -2.61 24.25 0.23
CA TRP A 216 -2.10 23.13 1.02
C TRP A 216 -2.33 21.78 0.32
N VAL A 217 -3.53 21.50 -0.18
CA VAL A 217 -3.84 20.26 -0.90
C VAL A 217 -2.99 20.11 -2.16
N GLU A 218 -2.80 21.19 -2.93
CA GLU A 218 -1.93 21.20 -4.10
C GLU A 218 -0.47 20.91 -3.73
N ALA A 219 0.07 21.61 -2.73
CA ALA A 219 1.45 21.43 -2.28
C ALA A 219 1.69 20.04 -1.67
N LEU A 220 0.71 19.51 -0.91
CA LEU A 220 0.79 18.19 -0.30
C LEU A 220 0.77 17.08 -1.36
N ASN A 221 -0.07 17.21 -2.39
CA ASN A 221 -0.09 16.26 -3.50
C ASN A 221 1.16 16.35 -4.37
N ALA A 222 1.72 17.56 -4.56
CA ALA A 222 3.00 17.72 -5.24
C ALA A 222 4.15 17.07 -4.46
N PHE A 223 4.15 17.19 -3.13
CA PHE A 223 5.09 16.48 -2.27
C PHE A 223 4.95 14.96 -2.42
N ALA A 224 3.74 14.41 -2.33
CA ALA A 224 3.50 12.97 -2.49
C ALA A 224 3.96 12.45 -3.86
N ALA A 225 3.64 13.17 -4.93
CA ALA A 225 4.06 12.81 -6.28
C ALA A 225 5.59 12.82 -6.43
N ALA A 226 6.28 13.79 -5.82
CA ALA A 226 7.74 13.81 -5.79
C ALA A 226 8.33 12.61 -5.04
N GLN A 227 7.78 12.26 -3.88
CA GLN A 227 8.23 11.09 -3.10
C GLN A 227 8.02 9.78 -3.86
N VAL A 228 6.87 9.59 -4.50
CA VAL A 228 6.62 8.41 -5.35
C VAL A 228 7.56 8.40 -6.56
N SER A 229 7.83 9.55 -7.18
CA SER A 229 8.77 9.66 -8.30
C SER A 229 10.19 9.28 -7.89
N GLU A 230 10.70 9.82 -6.78
CA GLU A 230 12.02 9.50 -6.22
C GLU A 230 12.13 8.01 -5.89
N TRP A 231 11.10 7.44 -5.26
CA TRP A 231 11.01 6.01 -4.96
C TRP A 231 11.08 5.14 -6.21
N THR A 232 10.25 5.45 -7.23
CA THR A 232 10.28 4.68 -8.48
C THR A 232 11.64 4.76 -9.18
N GLN A 233 12.26 5.94 -9.20
CA GLN A 233 13.59 6.12 -9.77
C GLN A 233 14.65 5.32 -9.01
N ALA A 234 14.55 5.24 -7.67
CA ALA A 234 15.46 4.43 -6.88
C ALA A 234 15.31 2.94 -7.19
N ILE A 235 14.08 2.43 -7.31
CA ILE A 235 13.82 1.05 -7.73
C ILE A 235 14.40 0.76 -9.11
N ASP A 236 14.08 1.59 -10.10
CA ASP A 236 14.48 1.38 -11.50
C ASP A 236 16.02 1.40 -11.68
N GLN A 237 16.72 2.11 -10.79
CA GLN A 237 18.18 2.20 -10.77
C GLN A 237 18.85 1.13 -9.89
N GLY A 238 18.07 0.22 -9.28
CA GLY A 238 18.59 -0.79 -8.35
C GLY A 238 19.14 -0.21 -7.05
N ARG A 239 18.66 0.98 -6.67
CA ARG A 239 19.04 1.73 -5.45
C ARG A 239 17.92 1.78 -4.41
N ALA A 240 17.01 0.81 -4.45
CA ALA A 240 15.86 0.73 -3.55
C ALA A 240 16.28 0.69 -2.07
N ASP A 241 17.48 0.20 -1.77
CA ASP A 241 18.08 0.16 -0.44
C ASP A 241 18.37 1.54 0.17
N SER A 242 18.58 2.55 -0.69
CA SER A 242 19.02 3.89 -0.32
C SER A 242 17.92 4.96 -0.30
N TRP A 243 16.68 4.55 -0.57
CA TRP A 243 15.48 5.40 -0.50
C TRP A 243 14.79 5.22 0.85
#